data_AF-A0A183TE29-F1
#
_entry.id   AF-A0A183TE29-F1
#
_cell.length_a   1.000
_cell.length_b   1.000
_cell.length_c   1.000
_cell.angle_alpha   90.00
_cell.angle_beta   90.00
_cell.angle_gamma   90.00
#
_symmetry.space_group_name_H-M   'P 1'
#
loop_
_entity.id
_entity.type
_entity.pdbx_description
1 polymer ?
#
loop_
_entity_poly.entity_id
_entity_poly.type
_entity_poly.pdbx_seq_one_letter_code
_entity_poly.pdbx_strand_id
1 'polypeptide(L)'
;MFSAMLIDAYRDEQPGIRIAYRTDGHLPNSRCMQATTRVSTGTVHNLLFAEDCALNTVTEEGMQRRMNLFAAGCADFGLTISTAKTVVMPHPPPSAKYNAPLINDYGAQLKKVETFAYLGSTLSRNTRIDDEVA
;
A
#
# COMPACT_ATOMS: atom_id res chain seq x y z
N MET A 1 -6.25 -17.55 9.84
CA MET A 1 -6.87 -16.56 10.74
C MET A 1 -6.72 -15.15 10.20
N PHE A 2 -5.49 -14.69 9.93
CA PHE A 2 -5.21 -13.36 9.38
C PHE A 2 -5.91 -13.05 8.04
N SER A 3 -5.90 -13.97 7.08
CA SER A 3 -6.60 -13.79 5.79
C SER A 3 -8.12 -13.67 5.96
N ALA A 4 -8.72 -14.46 6.87
CA ALA A 4 -10.14 -14.39 7.16
C ALA A 4 -10.54 -13.07 7.83
N MET A 5 -9.71 -12.58 8.76
CA MET A 5 -9.86 -11.27 9.38
C MET A 5 -9.85 -10.15 8.35
N LEU A 6 -8.91 -10.16 7.40
CA LEU A 6 -8.83 -9.12 6.36
C LEU A 6 -10.04 -9.14 5.42
N ILE A 7 -10.48 -10.34 5.03
CA ILE A 7 -11.69 -10.48 4.21
C ILE A 7 -12.87 -9.89 4.97
N ASP A 8 -12.97 -10.09 6.29
CA ASP A 8 -14.03 -9.56 7.14
C ASP A 8 -13.95 -8.04 7.35
N ALA A 9 -12.77 -7.53 7.73
CA ALA A 9 -12.53 -6.12 8.01
C ALA A 9 -12.69 -5.22 6.77
N TYR A 10 -12.44 -5.75 5.58
CA TYR A 10 -12.48 -4.99 4.32
C TYR A 10 -13.63 -5.36 3.39
N ARG A 11 -14.66 -6.12 3.84
CA ARG A 11 -15.77 -6.57 2.97
C ARG A 11 -16.40 -5.45 2.15
N ASP A 12 -16.57 -4.28 2.77
CA ASP A 12 -17.25 -3.13 2.18
C ASP A 12 -16.30 -2.05 1.66
N GLU A 13 -14.97 -2.25 1.77
CA GLU A 13 -13.96 -1.29 1.34
C GLU A 13 -13.42 -1.62 -0.06
N GLN A 14 -13.65 -0.71 -1.00
CA GLN A 14 -13.07 -0.73 -2.35
C GLN A 14 -11.83 0.16 -2.61
N PRO A 15 -11.32 1.03 -1.71
CA PRO A 15 -10.08 1.73 -1.99
C PRO A 15 -8.98 0.71 -2.25
N GLY A 16 -8.13 0.97 -3.23
CA GLY A 16 -6.99 0.15 -3.64
C GLY A 16 -6.24 0.94 -4.71
N ILE A 17 -4.98 0.60 -4.95
CA ILE A 17 -4.23 1.23 -6.03
C ILE A 17 -4.67 0.58 -7.34
N ARG A 18 -5.28 1.38 -8.22
CA ARG A 18 -5.62 0.96 -9.57
C ARG A 18 -4.35 0.95 -10.42
N ILE A 19 -3.98 -0.22 -10.91
CA ILE A 19 -2.82 -0.42 -11.78
C ILE A 19 -3.33 -0.76 -13.18
N ALA A 20 -3.00 0.09 -14.14
CA ALA A 20 -3.15 -0.23 -15.55
C ALA A 20 -1.99 -1.14 -15.97
N TYR A 21 -2.30 -2.29 -16.55
CA TYR A 21 -1.32 -3.26 -17.02
C TYR A 21 -1.65 -3.79 -18.42
N ARG A 22 -0.62 -4.29 -19.08
CA ARG A 22 -0.71 -5.04 -20.33
C ARG A 22 0.17 -6.28 -20.21
N THR A 23 -0.26 -7.38 -20.85
CA THR A 23 0.46 -8.66 -20.86
C THR A 23 1.21 -8.89 -22.17
N ASP A 24 1.44 -7.84 -22.97
CA ASP A 24 2.29 -7.96 -24.15
C ASP A 24 3.72 -8.25 -23.69
N GLY A 25 4.28 -9.39 -24.10
CA GLY A 25 5.59 -9.90 -23.68
C GLY A 25 6.79 -9.09 -24.19
N HIS A 26 6.63 -7.79 -24.39
CA HIS A 26 7.70 -6.87 -24.77
C HIS A 26 8.05 -5.93 -23.62
N LEU A 27 9.19 -5.25 -23.71
CA LEU A 27 9.64 -4.29 -22.70
C LEU A 27 8.56 -3.23 -22.42
N PRO A 28 8.45 -2.72 -21.18
CA PRO A 28 7.43 -1.76 -20.81
C PRO A 28 7.50 -0.51 -21.70
N ASN A 29 6.54 -0.39 -22.61
CA ASN A 29 6.42 0.73 -23.53
C ASN A 29 5.31 1.66 -23.04
N SER A 30 5.67 2.87 -22.60
CA SER A 30 4.71 3.88 -22.11
C SER A 30 3.66 4.26 -23.15
N ARG A 31 4.02 4.25 -24.45
CA ARG A 31 3.10 4.53 -25.56
C ARG A 31 2.01 3.46 -25.69
N CYS A 32 2.31 2.21 -25.35
CA CYS A 32 1.33 1.13 -25.33
C CYS A 32 0.33 1.26 -24.17
N MET A 33 0.75 1.84 -23.04
CA MET A 33 -0.14 2.13 -21.91
C MET A 33 -1.11 3.29 -22.19
N GLN A 34 -0.81 4.13 -23.19
CA GLN A 34 -1.71 5.20 -23.64
C GLN A 34 -2.78 4.72 -24.64
N ALA A 35 -2.70 3.48 -25.12
CA ALA A 35 -3.69 2.94 -26.04
C ALA A 35 -4.98 2.58 -25.29
N THR A 36 -6.14 3.01 -25.82
CA THR A 36 -7.46 2.73 -25.22
C THR A 36 -7.83 1.23 -25.27
N THR A 37 -7.21 0.46 -26.17
CA THR A 37 -7.48 -0.96 -26.34
C THR A 37 -6.35 -1.81 -25.76
N ARG A 38 -6.71 -2.99 -25.23
CA ARG A 38 -5.78 -4.00 -24.64
C ARG A 38 -5.09 -3.61 -23.33
N VAL A 39 -5.39 -2.45 -22.75
CA VAL A 39 -4.99 -2.10 -21.37
C VAL A 39 -6.04 -2.65 -20.41
N SER A 40 -5.63 -3.52 -19.49
CA SER A 40 -6.45 -3.97 -18.38
C SER A 40 -6.16 -3.13 -17.15
N THR A 41 -7.16 -2.94 -16.29
CA THR A 41 -6.96 -2.30 -14.99
C THR A 41 -7.24 -3.32 -13.90
N GLY A 42 -6.27 -3.57 -13.04
CA GLY A 42 -6.45 -4.31 -11.79
C GLY A 42 -6.40 -3.37 -10.61
N THR A 43 -7.03 -3.74 -9.50
CA THR A 43 -6.90 -3.02 -8.24
C THR A 43 -6.08 -3.88 -7.28
N VAL A 44 -4.99 -3.32 -6.76
CA VAL A 44 -4.21 -3.93 -5.69
C VAL A 44 -4.68 -3.32 -4.38
N HIS A 45 -5.22 -4.15 -3.49
CA HIS A 45 -5.72 -3.69 -2.20
C HIS A 45 -4.64 -3.80 -1.12
N ASN A 46 -4.18 -5.00 -0.78
CA ASN A 46 -3.16 -5.21 0.26
C ASN A 46 -2.10 -6.21 -0.24
N LEU A 47 -0.86 -6.07 0.23
CA LEU A 47 0.18 -7.10 0.04
C LEU A 47 0.33 -7.87 1.34
N LEU A 48 0.22 -9.20 1.28
CA LEU A 48 0.13 -10.07 2.44
C LEU A 48 1.18 -11.17 2.37
N PHE A 49 1.85 -11.41 3.49
CA PHE A 49 2.76 -12.55 3.62
C PHE A 49 2.86 -13.00 5.07
N ALA A 50 2.49 -14.25 5.33
CA ALA A 50 2.40 -14.83 6.68
C ALA A 50 1.61 -13.92 7.64
N GLU A 51 2.28 -13.33 8.63
CA GLU A 51 1.71 -12.44 9.64
C GLU A 51 1.95 -10.94 9.34
N ASP A 52 2.55 -10.61 8.19
CA ASP A 52 2.87 -9.24 7.77
C ASP A 52 1.93 -8.75 6.65
N CYS A 53 1.60 -7.46 6.70
CA CYS A 53 0.69 -6.81 5.77
C CYS A 53 1.20 -5.41 5.42
N ALA A 54 1.27 -5.11 4.13
CA ALA A 54 1.42 -3.76 3.63
C ALA A 54 0.08 -3.24 3.10
N LEU A 55 -0.45 -2.23 3.79
CA LEU A 55 -1.65 -1.49 3.39
C LEU A 55 -1.25 -0.37 2.42
N ASN A 56 -1.99 -0.22 1.32
CA ASN A 56 -1.70 0.79 0.31
C ASN A 56 -2.94 1.60 -0.06
N THR A 57 -2.86 2.92 -0.18
CA THR A 57 -3.97 3.77 -0.62
C THR A 57 -3.44 4.96 -1.41
N VAL A 58 -4.31 5.53 -2.24
CA VAL A 58 -4.00 6.77 -3.00
C VAL A 58 -4.19 8.05 -2.17
N THR A 59 -4.91 7.96 -1.04
CA THR A 59 -5.16 9.10 -0.15
C THR A 59 -4.78 8.78 1.29
N GLU A 60 -4.42 9.82 2.04
CA GLU A 60 -4.08 9.74 3.45
C GLU A 60 -5.29 9.36 4.30
N GLU A 61 -6.46 9.95 4.02
CA GLU A 61 -7.71 9.64 4.72
C GLU A 61 -8.09 8.17 4.48
N GLY A 62 -7.85 7.68 3.26
CA GLY A 62 -8.00 6.27 2.94
C GLY A 62 -7.06 5.39 3.75
N MET A 63 -5.80 5.82 3.93
CA MET A 63 -4.81 5.07 4.71
C MET A 63 -5.21 4.99 6.18
N GLN A 64 -5.65 6.12 6.76
CA GLN A 64 -6.16 6.18 8.12
C GLN A 64 -7.40 5.29 8.31
N ARG A 65 -8.35 5.35 7.36
CA ARG A 65 -9.55 4.50 7.39
C ARG A 65 -9.19 3.02 7.37
N ARG A 66 -8.26 2.62 6.49
CA ARG A 66 -7.83 1.22 6.43
C ARG A 66 -7.07 0.77 7.66
N MET A 67 -6.26 1.63 8.26
CA MET A 67 -5.57 1.34 9.51
C MET A 67 -6.58 1.10 10.63
N ASN A 68 -7.62 1.94 10.73
CA ASN A 68 -8.67 1.79 11.73
C ASN A 68 -9.44 0.47 11.56
N LEU A 69 -9.77 0.09 10.31
CA LEU A 69 -10.43 -1.20 10.03
C LEU A 69 -9.52 -2.40 10.31
N PHE A 70 -8.22 -2.27 10.00
CA PHE A 70 -7.24 -3.30 10.34
C PHE A 70 -7.14 -3.50 11.86
N ALA A 71 -7.09 -2.41 12.62
CA ALA A 71 -7.07 -2.43 14.07
C ALA A 71 -8.33 -3.05 14.68
N ALA A 72 -9.51 -2.67 14.18
CA ALA A 72 -10.78 -3.25 14.61
C ALA A 72 -10.84 -4.75 14.32
N GLY A 73 -10.51 -5.17 13.09
CA GLY A 73 -10.45 -6.59 12.71
C GLY A 73 -9.45 -7.37 13.56
N CYS A 74 -8.27 -6.81 13.83
CA CYS A 74 -7.30 -7.44 14.73
C CYS A 74 -7.89 -7.65 16.12
N ALA A 75 -8.56 -6.64 16.69
CA ALA A 75 -9.20 -6.76 18.00
C ALA A 75 -10.30 -7.84 18.02
N ASP A 76 -11.15 -7.89 17.00
CA ASP A 76 -12.25 -8.86 16.88
C ASP A 76 -11.75 -10.30 16.76
N PHE A 77 -10.59 -10.49 16.12
CA PHE A 77 -9.93 -11.79 15.96
C PHE A 77 -8.88 -12.06 17.06
N GLY A 78 -8.75 -11.19 18.07
CA GLY A 78 -7.78 -11.36 19.17
C GLY A 78 -6.31 -11.26 18.76
N LEU A 79 -6.01 -10.62 17.63
CA LEU A 79 -4.66 -10.33 17.17
C LEU A 79 -4.16 -9.00 17.76
N THR A 80 -2.86 -8.94 18.05
CA THR A 80 -2.20 -7.73 18.57
C THR A 80 -1.32 -7.11 17.50
N ILE A 81 -1.52 -5.83 17.22
CA ILE A 81 -0.69 -5.08 16.28
C ILE A 81 0.57 -4.60 16.98
N SER A 82 1.73 -4.83 16.35
CA SER A 82 3.00 -4.31 16.84
C SER A 82 3.24 -2.89 16.34
N THR A 83 2.75 -1.89 17.08
CA THR A 83 2.95 -0.45 16.77
C THR A 83 4.42 -0.08 16.57
N ALA A 84 5.33 -0.73 17.29
CA ALA A 84 6.78 -0.53 17.17
C ALA A 84 7.35 -0.96 15.81
N LYS A 85 6.70 -1.93 15.14
CA LYS A 85 7.09 -2.43 13.81
C LYS A 85 6.31 -1.75 12.69
N THR A 86 5.17 -1.14 12.99
CA THR A 86 4.35 -0.44 12.00
C THR A 86 5.04 0.84 11.53
N VAL A 87 5.25 0.95 10.22
CA VAL A 87 5.84 2.12 9.58
C VAL A 87 4.95 2.63 8.46
N VAL A 88 5.07 3.92 8.15
CA VAL A 88 4.36 4.56 7.04
C VAL A 88 5.35 5.13 6.03
N MET A 89 5.11 4.88 4.75
CA MET A 89 5.88 5.49 3.67
C MET A 89 4.96 6.38 2.81
N PRO A 90 5.04 7.71 2.97
CA PRO A 90 4.43 8.67 2.08
C PRO A 90 5.01 8.56 0.67
N HIS A 91 4.15 8.54 -0.35
CA HIS A 91 4.57 8.59 -1.74
C HIS A 91 3.94 9.80 -2.45
N PRO A 92 4.50 11.01 -2.28
CA PRO A 92 3.95 12.22 -2.91
C PRO A 92 4.19 12.20 -4.42
N PRO A 93 3.30 12.82 -5.22
CA PRO A 93 3.57 13.06 -6.63
C PRO A 93 4.90 13.82 -6.81
N PRO A 94 5.70 13.52 -7.86
CA PRO A 94 7.04 14.11 -8.05
C PRO A 94 7.09 15.65 -8.04
N SER A 95 5.97 16.32 -8.34
CA SER A 95 5.85 17.78 -8.44
C SER A 95 5.03 18.43 -7.32
N ALA A 96 4.54 17.68 -6.34
CA ALA A 96 3.68 18.20 -5.27
C ALA A 96 4.51 18.67 -4.07
N LYS A 97 4.14 19.81 -3.46
CA LYS A 97 4.67 20.21 -2.15
C LYS A 97 4.31 19.13 -1.13
N TYR A 98 5.34 18.60 -0.45
CA TYR A 98 5.16 17.58 0.58
C TYR A 98 4.46 18.17 1.81
N ASN A 99 3.21 17.77 2.03
CA ASN A 99 2.56 17.87 3.32
C ASN A 99 2.75 16.51 4.00
N ALA A 100 3.29 16.50 5.21
CA ALA A 100 3.64 15.25 5.87
C ALA A 100 2.37 14.51 6.32
N PRO A 101 2.16 13.24 5.91
CA PRO A 101 0.94 12.53 6.29
C PRO A 101 0.84 12.32 7.80
N LEU A 102 -0.31 12.62 8.38
CA LEU A 102 -0.68 12.41 9.76
C LEU A 102 -1.50 11.11 9.88
N ILE A 103 -0.80 9.98 9.71
CA ILE A 103 -1.41 8.67 9.94
C ILE A 103 -1.09 8.23 11.36
N ASN A 104 -2.15 8.00 12.13
CA ASN A 104 -2.12 7.61 13.53
C ASN A 104 -2.56 6.16 13.67
N ASP A 105 -1.97 5.46 14.63
CA ASP A 105 -2.45 4.19 15.14
C ASP A 105 -2.81 4.40 16.62
N TYR A 106 -4.08 4.26 16.98
CA TYR A 106 -4.59 4.57 18.33
C TYR A 106 -4.16 5.93 18.89
N GLY A 107 -4.02 6.96 18.03
CA GLY A 107 -3.63 8.31 18.42
C GLY A 107 -2.12 8.57 18.50
N ALA A 108 -1.27 7.56 18.27
CA ALA A 108 0.17 7.72 18.12
C ALA A 108 0.56 7.81 16.64
N GLN A 109 1.37 8.80 16.26
CA GLN A 109 1.83 8.95 14.89
C GLN A 109 2.78 7.82 14.50
N LEU A 110 2.51 7.15 13.38
CA LEU A 110 3.36 6.09 12.86
C LEU A 110 4.72 6.63 12.40
N LYS A 111 5.78 5.84 12.58
CA LYS A 111 7.13 6.19 12.12
C LYS A 111 7.15 6.29 10.60
N LYS A 112 7.58 7.44 10.10
CA LYS A 112 7.81 7.67 8.67
C LYS A 112 9.13 7.08 8.24
N VAL A 113 9.13 6.38 7.12
CA VAL A 113 10.35 5.84 6.49
C VAL A 113 10.53 6.39 5.08
N GLU A 114 11.77 6.44 4.62
CA GLU A 114 12.14 6.77 3.23
C GLU A 114 12.28 5.53 2.36
N THR A 115 12.47 4.39 2.99
CA THR A 115 12.73 3.10 2.36
C THR A 115 11.85 2.06 3.04
N PHE A 116 11.11 1.29 2.25
CA PHE A 116 10.22 0.23 2.70
C PHE A 116 10.71 -1.10 2.16
N ALA A 117 11.23 -1.95 3.05
CA ALA A 117 11.67 -3.29 2.70
C ALA A 117 10.55 -4.29 2.97
N TYR A 118 10.16 -5.05 1.95
CA TYR A 118 9.13 -6.07 2.04
C TYR A 118 9.48 -7.27 1.17
N LEU A 119 9.57 -8.46 1.78
CA LEU A 119 9.86 -9.73 1.12
C LEU A 119 11.14 -9.76 0.27
N GLY A 120 12.18 -9.06 0.72
CA GLY A 120 13.46 -9.00 0.02
C GLY A 120 13.52 -7.93 -1.08
N SER A 121 12.40 -7.27 -1.38
CA SER A 121 12.36 -6.09 -2.25
C SER A 121 12.41 -4.81 -1.43
N THR A 122 13.03 -3.78 -1.99
CA THR A 122 13.14 -2.47 -1.37
C THR A 122 12.45 -1.43 -2.24
N LEU A 123 11.45 -0.75 -1.69
CA LEU A 123 10.75 0.36 -2.34
C LEU A 123 11.24 1.68 -1.74
N SER A 124 11.65 2.63 -2.57
CA SER A 124 12.09 3.95 -2.11
C SER A 124 10.97 4.97 -2.25
N ARG A 125 10.97 6.00 -1.39
CA ARG A 125 10.05 7.12 -1.47
C ARG A 125 10.07 7.82 -2.83
N ASN A 126 11.21 7.83 -3.51
CA ASN A 126 11.41 8.60 -4.75
C ASN A 126 11.17 7.76 -6.02
N THR A 127 10.81 6.47 -5.90
CA THR A 127 10.52 5.55 -7.00
C THR A 127 11.55 5.54 -8.13
N ARG A 128 12.82 5.81 -7.79
CA ARG A 128 13.91 5.69 -8.74
C ARG A 128 14.27 4.22 -8.86
N ILE A 129 14.21 3.72 -10.09
CA ILE A 129 14.55 2.32 -10.41
C ILE A 129 15.96 1.96 -9.91
N ASP A 130 16.91 2.90 -10.00
CA ASP A 130 18.28 2.73 -9.51
C ASP A 130 18.35 2.47 -7.99
N ASP A 131 17.36 2.95 -7.22
CA ASP A 131 17.28 2.76 -5.76
C ASP A 131 16.57 1.45 -5.38
N GLU A 132 15.87 0.81 -6.34
CA GLU A 132 15.01 -0.37 -6.12
C GLU A 132 15.64 -1.68 -6.65
N VAL A 133 16.55 -1.57 -7.62
CA VAL A 133 17.28 -2.69 -8.23
C VAL A 133 18.74 -2.63 -7.77
N ALA A 134 19.09 -3.42 -6.76
CA ALA A 134 20.46 -3.63 -6.29
C ALA A 134 21.14 -4.81 -7.03
#